data_AF-A0A4U8QB06-F1
#
_entry.id   AF-A0A4U8QB06-F1
#
_cell.length_a   1.000
_cell.length_b   1.000
_cell.length_c   1.000
_cell.angle_alpha   90.00
_cell.angle_beta   90.00
_cell.angle_gamma   90.00
#
_symmetry.space_group_name_H-M   'P 1'
#
loop_
_entity.id
_entity.type
_entity.pdbx_description
1 polymer ?
#
loop_
_entity_poly.entity_id
_entity_poly.type
_entity_poly.pdbx_seq_one_letter_code
_entity_poly.pdbx_strand_id
1 'polypeptide(L)'
;MNLIETIKDAGIVGAGGAGFPTHVKLNTKAEYYIVNAAECEPLIETDKYLCRTFADELIKGIMMISTHLEAKKSVIAIKAKYKPEIAALREAIEKNGADIEIFEMRTFYPAGDEQVIVQQVTGRSVPERGLPIEVGAVINNVGTIVGMYNAIVHGKKNTSKFLSVVGEVQEPIMLQVPIGTPIRECIQAANPKISDYAIILGGPMMGRVVADDEAIDQQFVTKTTGNIIVLPKNHYLIERTHVPMDRIKHQARSACIQCRMCTDLCPRFQIGHRIKPHLVMRNIWRENSIDSDKQFEECFGDAVNCCNCGLCELFSCPMGLSPRRVNGYMKGKLQERGISVEKNMHPVSRPTVELNRVPTDRLIARLDLGKYNGLHAHDCIELHPKEVFIPLSQHIGKPAVAVKNVGDKVCEGDVIASADATGLSTNIHASINGTVCDVTSSGIRISEN
;
A
#
# COMPACT_ATOMS: atom_id res chain seq x y z
N MET A 1 28.78 -8.77 2.84
CA MET A 1 27.61 -8.35 3.63
C MET A 1 26.69 -9.54 3.76
N ASN A 2 26.07 -9.74 4.92
CA ASN A 2 24.99 -10.72 5.06
C ASN A 2 23.72 -10.24 4.32
N LEU A 3 22.69 -11.09 4.21
CA LEU A 3 21.45 -10.77 3.48
C LEU A 3 20.78 -9.49 4.01
N ILE A 4 20.67 -9.34 5.34
CA ILE A 4 20.03 -8.18 5.97
C ILE A 4 20.82 -6.90 5.71
N GLU A 5 22.14 -6.94 5.85
CA GLU A 5 23.04 -5.81 5.55
C GLU A 5 22.91 -5.36 4.10
N THR A 6 22.86 -6.31 3.16
CA THR A 6 22.70 -6.01 1.73
C THR A 6 21.36 -5.33 1.46
N ILE A 7 20.27 -5.81 2.07
CA ILE A 7 18.92 -5.22 1.93
C ILE A 7 18.85 -3.84 2.57
N LYS A 8 19.49 -3.66 3.73
CA LYS A 8 19.56 -2.37 4.43
C LYS A 8 20.33 -1.36 3.61
N ASP A 9 21.51 -1.74 3.12
CA ASP A 9 22.39 -0.93 2.30
C ASP A 9 21.69 -0.52 0.99
N ALA A 10 21.02 -1.46 0.31
CA ALA A 10 20.23 -1.18 -0.89
C ALA A 10 19.01 -0.28 -0.67
N GLY A 11 18.62 0.00 0.59
CA GLY A 11 17.50 0.88 0.93
C GLY A 11 16.14 0.30 0.51
N ILE A 12 15.98 -1.03 0.56
CA ILE A 12 14.72 -1.69 0.20
C ILE A 12 13.67 -1.44 1.29
N VAL A 13 12.46 -1.05 0.85
CA VAL A 13 11.28 -0.86 1.69
C VAL A 13 10.11 -1.64 1.10
N GLY A 14 9.10 -1.94 1.92
CA GLY A 14 7.88 -2.63 1.48
C GLY A 14 7.17 -1.85 0.36
N ALA A 15 7.13 -2.43 -0.83
CA ALA A 15 6.61 -1.80 -2.04
C ALA A 15 5.08 -1.67 -2.09
N GLY A 16 4.35 -2.44 -1.29
CA GLY A 16 2.88 -2.55 -1.32
C GLY A 16 2.13 -1.62 -0.35
N GLY A 17 2.71 -0.51 0.08
CA GLY A 17 2.03 0.41 1.01
C GLY A 17 2.96 1.38 1.72
N ALA A 18 2.89 1.42 3.06
CA ALA A 18 3.55 2.43 3.91
C ALA A 18 5.10 2.42 3.91
N GLY A 19 5.75 1.57 3.10
CA GLY A 19 7.21 1.54 3.00
C GLY A 19 7.89 1.05 4.27
N PHE A 20 7.42 -0.04 4.88
CA PHE A 20 8.08 -0.60 6.07
C PHE A 20 9.52 -1.08 5.71
N PRO A 21 10.56 -0.72 6.48
CA PRO A 21 11.93 -1.13 6.17
C PRO A 21 12.09 -2.65 6.16
N THR A 22 12.45 -3.21 5.00
CA THR A 22 12.40 -4.66 4.79
C THR A 22 13.44 -5.39 5.64
N HIS A 23 14.61 -4.78 5.86
CA HIS A 23 15.66 -5.35 6.69
C HIS A 23 15.21 -5.57 8.15
N VAL A 24 14.30 -4.72 8.68
CA VAL A 24 13.72 -4.90 10.02
C VAL A 24 12.71 -6.06 10.01
N LYS A 25 11.90 -6.16 8.96
CA LYS A 25 10.89 -7.22 8.81
C LYS A 25 11.52 -8.62 8.71
N LEU A 26 12.70 -8.71 8.10
CA LEU A 26 13.45 -9.97 7.92
C LEU A 26 14.43 -10.29 9.05
N ASN A 27 14.57 -9.41 10.05
CA ASN A 27 15.44 -9.67 11.20
C ASN A 27 14.74 -10.56 12.24
N THR A 28 14.30 -11.75 11.81
CA THR A 28 13.55 -12.70 12.61
C THR A 28 13.57 -14.09 11.95
N LYS A 29 12.98 -15.08 12.63
CA LYS A 29 12.64 -16.40 12.06
C LYS A 29 11.13 -16.53 11.97
N ALA A 30 10.61 -17.26 10.98
CA ALA A 30 9.18 -17.40 10.78
C ALA A 30 8.80 -18.86 10.47
N GLU A 31 7.61 -19.29 10.87
CA GLU A 31 7.05 -20.58 10.45
C GLU A 31 6.57 -20.50 8.99
N TYR A 32 5.87 -19.40 8.66
CA TYR A 32 5.33 -19.11 7.34
C TYR A 32 6.06 -17.93 6.71
N TYR A 33 6.53 -18.11 5.48
CA TYR A 33 6.86 -17.01 4.60
C TYR A 33 5.78 -16.89 3.52
N ILE A 34 5.12 -15.74 3.45
CA ILE A 34 3.99 -15.50 2.57
C ILE A 34 4.33 -14.40 1.57
N VAL A 35 4.10 -14.67 0.29
CA VAL A 35 4.22 -13.67 -0.77
C VAL A 35 2.84 -13.13 -1.08
N ASN A 36 2.68 -11.82 -0.90
CA ASN A 36 1.46 -11.13 -1.28
C ASN A 36 1.52 -10.77 -2.77
N ALA A 37 0.93 -11.63 -3.60
CA ALA A 37 0.64 -11.39 -5.02
C ALA A 37 -0.86 -11.11 -5.25
N ALA A 38 -1.61 -10.83 -4.17
CA ALA A 38 -3.05 -10.65 -4.18
C ALA A 38 -3.44 -9.16 -4.20
N GLU A 39 -2.92 -8.40 -5.17
CA GLU A 39 -3.25 -6.98 -5.34
C GLU A 39 -4.77 -6.79 -5.33
N CYS A 40 -5.27 -6.02 -4.38
CA CYS A 40 -6.69 -5.87 -4.10
C CYS A 40 -7.25 -4.51 -4.51
N GLU A 41 -6.41 -3.48 -4.60
CA GLU A 41 -6.82 -2.19 -5.12
C GLU A 41 -7.27 -2.33 -6.57
N PRO A 42 -8.48 -1.87 -6.91
CA PRO A 42 -8.95 -1.91 -8.28
C PRO A 42 -8.03 -1.16 -9.26
N LEU A 43 -7.95 -1.66 -10.49
CA LEU A 43 -7.18 -1.09 -11.61
C LEU A 43 -5.65 -1.16 -11.48
N ILE A 44 -5.09 -1.67 -10.37
CA ILE A 44 -3.64 -1.82 -10.24
C ILE A 44 -3.16 -3.09 -10.95
N GLU A 45 -2.16 -2.95 -11.83
CA GLU A 45 -1.59 -4.03 -12.63
C GLU A 45 -0.15 -4.41 -12.24
N THR A 46 0.52 -3.58 -11.44
CA THR A 46 1.96 -3.69 -11.15
C THR A 46 2.37 -5.07 -10.62
N ASP A 47 1.69 -5.59 -9.60
CA ASP A 47 2.02 -6.90 -9.03
C ASP A 47 1.83 -8.04 -10.04
N LYS A 48 0.80 -7.95 -10.89
CA LYS A 48 0.53 -8.96 -11.92
C LYS A 48 1.62 -8.93 -12.99
N TYR A 49 1.99 -7.73 -13.44
CA TYR A 49 3.10 -7.55 -14.37
C TYR A 49 4.38 -8.20 -13.81
N LEU A 50 4.72 -7.93 -12.56
CA LEU A 50 5.91 -8.50 -11.92
C LEU A 50 5.86 -10.03 -11.83
N CYS A 51 4.68 -10.61 -11.52
CA CYS A 51 4.51 -12.07 -11.49
C CYS A 51 4.70 -12.74 -12.85
N ARG A 52 4.40 -12.05 -13.95
CA ARG A 52 4.55 -12.59 -15.31
C ARG A 52 5.97 -12.39 -15.83
N THR A 53 6.50 -11.18 -15.69
CA THR A 53 7.76 -10.77 -16.31
C THR A 53 8.99 -11.21 -15.52
N PHE A 54 8.91 -11.19 -14.20
CA PHE A 54 10.04 -11.50 -13.29
C PHE A 54 9.76 -12.74 -12.44
N ALA A 55 9.06 -13.73 -13.00
CA ALA A 55 8.67 -14.94 -12.28
C ALA A 55 9.90 -15.69 -11.74
N ASP A 56 10.94 -15.84 -12.56
CA ASP A 56 12.17 -16.57 -12.19
C ASP A 56 12.93 -15.87 -11.06
N GLU A 57 13.12 -14.55 -11.17
CA GLU A 57 13.73 -13.70 -10.15
C GLU A 57 12.92 -13.71 -8.85
N LEU A 58 11.60 -13.66 -8.96
CA LEU A 58 10.69 -13.73 -7.82
C LEU A 58 10.84 -15.06 -7.09
N ILE A 59 10.80 -16.19 -7.79
CA ILE A 59 10.98 -17.52 -7.18
C ILE A 59 12.35 -17.66 -6.52
N LYS A 60 13.43 -17.25 -7.18
CA LYS A 60 14.78 -17.28 -6.59
C LYS A 60 14.89 -16.38 -5.36
N GLY A 61 14.30 -15.20 -5.40
CA GLY A 61 14.22 -14.30 -4.25
C GLY A 61 13.45 -14.93 -3.09
N ILE A 62 12.34 -15.61 -3.36
CA ILE A 62 11.57 -16.33 -2.34
C ILE A 62 12.41 -17.42 -1.67
N MET A 63 13.14 -18.22 -2.46
CA MET A 63 14.00 -19.28 -1.92
C MET A 63 15.06 -18.70 -0.97
N MET A 64 15.77 -17.64 -1.38
CA MET A 64 16.80 -16.98 -0.54
C MET A 64 16.23 -16.48 0.79
N ILE A 65 15.05 -15.85 0.75
CA ILE A 65 14.41 -15.28 1.94
C ILE A 65 13.84 -16.39 2.82
N SER A 66 13.24 -17.42 2.23
CA SER A 66 12.72 -18.59 2.94
C SER A 66 13.82 -19.29 3.73
N THR A 67 15.00 -19.49 3.12
CA THR A 67 16.17 -20.05 3.81
C THR A 67 16.62 -19.16 4.96
N HIS A 68 16.73 -17.85 4.74
CA HIS A 68 17.11 -16.89 5.79
C HIS A 68 16.14 -16.88 6.98
N LEU A 69 14.84 -16.97 6.71
CA LEU A 69 13.80 -17.01 7.75
C LEU A 69 13.67 -18.36 8.44
N GLU A 70 14.36 -19.40 7.96
CA GLU A 70 14.15 -20.81 8.34
C GLU A 70 12.67 -21.22 8.23
N ALA A 71 11.99 -20.70 7.19
CA ALA A 71 10.56 -20.91 7.01
C ALA A 71 10.25 -22.37 6.72
N LYS A 72 9.28 -22.92 7.45
CA LYS A 72 8.78 -24.29 7.24
C LYS A 72 7.85 -24.38 6.06
N LYS A 73 7.18 -23.27 5.72
CA LYS A 73 6.25 -23.16 4.60
C LYS A 73 6.43 -21.84 3.87
N SER A 74 6.65 -21.92 2.57
CA SER A 74 6.65 -20.77 1.67
C SER A 74 5.40 -20.81 0.79
N VAL A 75 4.63 -19.71 0.80
CA VAL A 75 3.32 -19.65 0.14
C VAL A 75 3.21 -18.38 -0.69
N ILE A 76 2.81 -18.50 -1.96
CA ILE A 76 2.40 -17.36 -2.80
C ILE A 76 0.88 -17.24 -2.76
N ALA A 77 0.39 -16.21 -2.09
CA ALA A 77 -1.03 -15.89 -2.05
C ALA A 77 -1.40 -15.03 -3.28
N ILE A 78 -2.22 -15.58 -4.17
CA ILE A 78 -2.59 -14.95 -5.45
C ILE A 78 -4.07 -15.18 -5.76
N LYS A 79 -4.74 -14.25 -6.43
CA LYS A 79 -6.16 -14.44 -6.78
C LYS A 79 -6.31 -15.54 -7.84
N ALA A 80 -7.25 -16.44 -7.63
CA ALA A 80 -7.54 -17.56 -8.52
C ALA A 80 -7.85 -17.14 -9.97
N LYS A 81 -8.30 -15.89 -10.20
CA LYS A 81 -8.58 -15.37 -11.55
C LYS A 81 -7.33 -14.94 -12.33
N TYR A 82 -6.17 -14.81 -11.68
CA TYR A 82 -4.89 -14.39 -12.28
C TYR A 82 -4.22 -15.59 -12.97
N LYS A 83 -4.89 -16.16 -13.97
CA LYS A 83 -4.46 -17.40 -14.63
C LYS A 83 -3.11 -17.27 -15.34
N PRO A 84 -2.82 -16.21 -16.11
CA PRO A 84 -1.51 -16.02 -16.72
C PRO A 84 -0.38 -15.91 -15.69
N GLU A 85 -0.61 -15.20 -14.59
CA GLU A 85 0.36 -15.03 -13.50
C GLU A 85 0.62 -16.37 -12.80
N ILE A 86 -0.44 -17.11 -12.46
CA ILE A 86 -0.31 -18.43 -11.83
C ILE A 86 0.48 -19.39 -12.74
N ALA A 87 0.22 -19.37 -14.05
CA ALA A 87 0.95 -20.21 -15.00
C ALA A 87 2.46 -19.89 -15.01
N ALA A 88 2.82 -18.60 -15.14
CA ALA A 88 4.22 -18.16 -15.12
C ALA A 88 4.93 -18.52 -13.80
N LEU A 89 4.24 -18.34 -12.67
CA LEU A 89 4.77 -18.70 -11.35
C LEU A 89 4.97 -20.22 -11.20
N ARG A 90 4.03 -21.04 -11.67
CA ARG A 90 4.16 -22.51 -11.63
C ARG A 90 5.36 -22.99 -12.45
N GLU A 91 5.51 -22.46 -13.66
CA GLU A 91 6.64 -22.76 -14.53
C GLU A 91 7.97 -22.38 -13.85
N ALA A 92 8.05 -21.19 -13.25
CA ALA A 92 9.24 -20.75 -12.52
C ALA A 92 9.54 -21.60 -11.27
N ILE A 93 8.51 -22.05 -10.55
CA ILE A 93 8.66 -22.96 -9.39
C ILE A 93 9.24 -24.30 -9.84
N GLU A 94 8.68 -24.90 -10.88
CA GLU A 94 9.13 -26.19 -11.43
C GLU A 94 10.57 -26.09 -11.94
N LYS A 95 10.87 -25.06 -12.74
CA LYS A 95 12.20 -24.79 -13.28
C LYS A 95 13.28 -24.67 -12.20
N ASN A 96 12.96 -24.07 -11.05
CA ASN A 96 13.90 -23.86 -9.96
C ASN A 96 13.86 -24.97 -8.89
N GLY A 97 13.00 -25.98 -9.04
CA GLY A 97 12.82 -27.05 -8.05
C GLY A 97 12.44 -26.52 -6.66
N ALA A 98 11.66 -25.43 -6.61
CA ALA A 98 11.37 -24.71 -5.38
C ALA A 98 10.21 -25.34 -4.61
N ASP A 99 10.38 -25.52 -3.29
CA ASP A 99 9.30 -25.95 -2.40
C ASP A 99 8.43 -24.75 -1.98
N ILE A 100 7.55 -24.32 -2.89
CA ILE A 100 6.68 -23.15 -2.72
C ILE A 100 5.25 -23.52 -3.13
N GLU A 101 4.29 -23.28 -2.23
CA GLU A 101 2.87 -23.51 -2.47
C GLU A 101 2.22 -22.28 -3.12
N ILE A 102 1.36 -22.47 -4.12
CA ILE A 102 0.48 -21.40 -4.62
C ILE A 102 -0.89 -21.53 -3.96
N PHE A 103 -1.25 -20.52 -3.16
CA PHE A 103 -2.55 -20.41 -2.53
C PHE A 103 -3.49 -19.53 -3.36
N GLU A 104 -4.40 -20.17 -4.11
CA GLU A 104 -5.38 -19.50 -4.97
C GLU A 104 -6.55 -18.90 -4.16
N MET A 105 -6.50 -17.60 -3.91
CA MET A 105 -7.52 -16.86 -3.17
C MET A 105 -8.76 -16.56 -4.00
N ARG A 106 -9.92 -16.47 -3.34
CA ARG A 106 -11.13 -15.90 -3.96
C ARG A 106 -10.91 -14.42 -4.32
N THR A 107 -11.64 -13.94 -5.33
CA THR A 107 -11.57 -12.54 -5.76
C THR A 107 -12.51 -11.66 -4.93
N PHE A 108 -11.97 -10.94 -3.95
CA PHE A 108 -12.71 -10.00 -3.12
C PHE A 108 -11.84 -8.84 -2.65
N TYR A 109 -12.46 -7.79 -2.10
CA TYR A 109 -11.76 -6.68 -1.46
C TYR A 109 -11.99 -6.64 0.05
N PRO A 110 -10.95 -6.40 0.89
CA PRO A 110 -9.52 -6.39 0.55
C PRO A 110 -8.90 -7.79 0.72
N ALA A 111 -8.69 -8.52 -0.38
CA ALA A 111 -7.95 -9.79 -0.32
C ALA A 111 -6.45 -9.59 -0.03
N GLY A 112 -5.89 -8.43 -0.40
CA GLY A 112 -4.48 -8.09 -0.28
C GLY A 112 -4.07 -7.53 1.08
N ASP A 113 -5.02 -7.36 2.01
CA ASP A 113 -4.71 -6.90 3.37
C ASP A 113 -3.84 -7.96 4.08
N GLU A 114 -2.72 -7.51 4.63
CA GLU A 114 -1.71 -8.37 5.25
C GLU A 114 -2.30 -9.32 6.30
N GLN A 115 -3.23 -8.85 7.13
CA GLN A 115 -3.82 -9.70 8.17
C GLN A 115 -4.90 -10.63 7.64
N VAL A 116 -5.61 -10.22 6.58
CA VAL A 116 -6.54 -11.10 5.86
C VAL A 116 -5.80 -12.26 5.19
N ILE A 117 -4.67 -11.99 4.52
CA ILE A 117 -3.85 -13.04 3.90
C ILE A 117 -3.33 -14.00 4.96
N VAL A 118 -2.73 -13.48 6.04
CA VAL A 118 -2.23 -14.33 7.13
C VAL A 118 -3.33 -15.21 7.70
N GLN A 119 -4.54 -14.66 7.92
CA GLN A 119 -5.68 -15.44 8.40
C GLN A 119 -6.11 -16.53 7.41
N GLN A 120 -6.07 -16.27 6.10
CA GLN A 120 -6.47 -17.27 5.11
C GLN A 120 -5.43 -18.37 4.93
N VAL A 121 -4.15 -18.02 4.91
CA VAL A 121 -3.06 -18.99 4.68
C VAL A 121 -2.81 -19.82 5.94
N THR A 122 -2.81 -19.20 7.12
CA THR A 122 -2.40 -19.86 8.37
C THR A 122 -3.57 -20.30 9.24
N GLY A 123 -4.78 -19.77 9.00
CA GLY A 123 -5.94 -19.90 9.90
C GLY A 123 -5.84 -19.05 11.17
N ARG A 124 -4.72 -18.34 11.40
CA ARG A 124 -4.47 -17.57 12.62
C ARG A 124 -4.77 -16.10 12.40
N SER A 125 -5.48 -15.48 13.33
CA SER A 125 -5.72 -14.03 13.29
C SER A 125 -4.63 -13.31 14.07
N VAL A 126 -4.02 -12.30 13.45
CA VAL A 126 -2.97 -11.47 14.08
C VAL A 126 -3.58 -10.66 15.23
N PRO A 127 -2.89 -10.55 16.40
CA PRO A 127 -3.31 -9.69 17.49
C PRO A 127 -3.68 -8.27 17.05
N GLU A 128 -4.59 -7.63 17.77
CA GLU A 128 -4.99 -6.25 17.48
C GLU A 128 -3.79 -5.31 17.56
N ARG A 129 -3.58 -4.53 16.48
CA ARG A 129 -2.42 -3.62 16.35
C ARG A 129 -1.06 -4.34 16.49
N GLY A 130 -1.03 -5.65 16.27
CA GLY A 130 0.17 -6.48 16.23
C GLY A 130 0.67 -6.71 14.80
N LEU A 131 1.79 -7.43 14.70
CA LEU A 131 2.47 -7.79 13.46
C LEU A 131 2.31 -9.28 13.15
N PRO A 132 2.33 -9.70 11.86
CA PRO A 132 2.21 -11.12 11.50
C PRO A 132 3.22 -12.06 12.16
N ILE A 133 4.39 -11.55 12.54
CA ILE A 133 5.41 -12.34 13.23
C ILE A 133 4.92 -12.89 14.57
N GLU A 134 3.97 -12.21 15.22
CA GLU A 134 3.33 -12.64 16.48
C GLU A 134 2.50 -13.93 16.31
N VAL A 135 2.16 -14.31 15.08
CA VAL A 135 1.51 -15.58 14.74
C VAL A 135 2.40 -16.48 13.88
N GLY A 136 3.70 -16.19 13.84
CA GLY A 136 4.72 -16.98 13.15
C GLY A 136 4.79 -16.74 11.64
N ALA A 137 4.29 -15.62 11.13
CA ALA A 137 4.28 -15.32 9.70
C ALA A 137 5.11 -14.07 9.35
N VAL A 138 5.83 -14.12 8.24
CA VAL A 138 6.41 -12.95 7.56
C VAL A 138 5.81 -12.88 6.18
N ILE A 139 5.44 -11.68 5.74
CA ILE A 139 4.77 -11.47 4.46
C ILE A 139 5.36 -10.31 3.68
N ASN A 140 5.64 -10.51 2.40
CA ASN A 140 6.22 -9.45 1.55
C ASN A 140 5.47 -9.35 0.22
N ASN A 141 5.29 -8.13 -0.28
CA ASN A 141 4.75 -7.88 -1.62
C ASN A 141 5.77 -8.28 -2.70
N VAL A 142 5.28 -8.73 -3.86
CA VAL A 142 6.10 -9.21 -4.99
C VAL A 142 7.18 -8.22 -5.42
N GLY A 143 6.88 -6.93 -5.53
CA GLY A 143 7.85 -5.90 -5.91
C GLY A 143 8.95 -5.70 -4.88
N THR A 144 8.66 -6.00 -3.60
CA THR A 144 9.69 -5.97 -2.55
C THR A 144 10.68 -7.12 -2.75
N ILE A 145 10.19 -8.30 -3.16
CA ILE A 145 11.01 -9.49 -3.35
C ILE A 145 11.90 -9.37 -4.58
N VAL A 146 11.36 -8.87 -5.69
CA VAL A 146 12.15 -8.56 -6.89
C VAL A 146 13.25 -7.55 -6.56
N GLY A 147 12.94 -6.51 -5.78
CA GLY A 147 13.94 -5.54 -5.30
C GLY A 147 15.03 -6.19 -4.44
N MET A 148 14.65 -7.10 -3.53
CA MET A 148 15.62 -7.85 -2.71
C MET A 148 16.51 -8.76 -3.56
N TYR A 149 15.94 -9.50 -4.51
CA TYR A 149 16.69 -10.36 -5.42
C TYR A 149 17.74 -9.56 -6.21
N ASN A 150 17.32 -8.43 -6.79
CA ASN A 150 18.22 -7.54 -7.53
C ASN A 150 19.36 -6.98 -6.66
N ALA A 151 19.07 -6.62 -5.41
CA ALA A 151 20.10 -6.18 -4.47
C ALA A 151 21.09 -7.31 -4.11
N ILE A 152 20.59 -8.52 -3.87
CA ILE A 152 21.40 -9.66 -3.44
C ILE A 152 22.27 -10.20 -4.59
N VAL A 153 21.71 -10.35 -5.79
CA VAL A 153 22.37 -11.02 -6.91
C VAL A 153 23.16 -10.04 -7.77
N HIS A 154 22.64 -8.83 -7.97
CA HIS A 154 23.22 -7.86 -8.90
C HIS A 154 23.81 -6.64 -8.20
N GLY A 155 23.74 -6.55 -6.87
CA GLY A 155 24.22 -5.40 -6.12
C GLY A 155 23.42 -4.11 -6.38
N LYS A 156 22.26 -4.20 -7.04
CA LYS A 156 21.45 -3.03 -7.42
C LYS A 156 20.84 -2.36 -6.19
N LYS A 157 20.84 -1.03 -6.20
CA LYS A 157 20.15 -0.22 -5.18
C LYS A 157 18.69 0.01 -5.57
N ASN A 158 17.86 0.39 -4.61
CA ASN A 158 16.46 0.73 -4.88
C ASN A 158 16.35 2.14 -5.49
N THR A 159 16.62 2.24 -6.80
CA THR A 159 16.72 3.49 -7.56
C THR A 159 15.54 3.71 -8.50
N SER A 160 14.83 2.66 -8.89
CA SER A 160 13.71 2.72 -9.82
C SER A 160 12.44 2.09 -9.25
N LYS A 161 11.31 2.38 -9.89
CA LYS A 161 9.99 1.92 -9.49
C LYS A 161 9.16 1.53 -10.70
N PHE A 162 8.49 0.38 -10.59
CA PHE A 162 7.39 0.02 -11.49
C PHE A 162 6.09 0.64 -10.98
N LEU A 163 5.38 1.32 -11.87
CA LEU A 163 4.05 1.86 -11.61
C LEU A 163 3.14 1.75 -12.83
N SER A 164 1.84 1.67 -12.60
CA SER A 164 0.84 1.73 -13.66
C SER A 164 0.26 3.15 -13.77
N VAL A 165 -0.10 3.55 -15.00
CA VAL A 165 -0.91 4.75 -15.24
C VAL A 165 -2.20 4.32 -15.93
N VAL A 166 -3.34 4.60 -15.30
CA VAL A 166 -4.66 4.11 -15.70
C VAL A 166 -5.72 5.22 -15.61
N GLY A 167 -6.94 4.94 -16.09
CA GLY A 167 -8.06 5.89 -16.06
C GLY A 167 -8.27 6.60 -17.39
N GLU A 168 -8.42 7.93 -17.39
CA GLU A 168 -8.62 8.77 -18.58
C GLU A 168 -7.33 8.97 -19.40
N VAL A 169 -6.75 7.86 -19.83
CA VAL A 169 -5.53 7.80 -20.66
C VAL A 169 -5.83 7.06 -21.95
N GLN A 170 -4.96 7.22 -22.97
CA GLN A 170 -5.16 6.58 -24.27
C GLN A 170 -5.34 5.06 -24.11
N GLU A 171 -4.40 4.45 -23.41
CA GLU A 171 -4.40 3.08 -22.95
C GLU A 171 -3.66 2.98 -21.60
N PRO A 172 -4.00 2.03 -20.72
CA PRO A 172 -3.21 1.75 -19.54
C PRO A 172 -1.79 1.34 -19.91
N ILE A 173 -0.80 1.89 -19.22
CA ILE A 173 0.60 1.54 -19.44
C ILE A 173 1.29 1.15 -18.12
N MET A 174 2.29 0.28 -18.23
CA MET A 174 3.28 0.09 -17.18
C MET A 174 4.44 1.02 -17.45
N LEU A 175 4.99 1.61 -16.40
CA LEU A 175 6.20 2.41 -16.44
C LEU A 175 7.25 1.82 -15.52
N GLN A 176 8.50 1.82 -15.97
CA GLN A 176 9.68 1.71 -15.10
C GLN A 176 10.36 3.06 -15.08
N VAL A 177 10.44 3.69 -13.91
CA VAL A 177 10.93 5.07 -13.79
C VAL A 177 11.91 5.22 -12.63
N PRO A 178 12.90 6.11 -12.72
CA PRO A 178 13.70 6.53 -11.58
C PRO A 178 12.84 7.06 -10.43
N ILE A 179 13.21 6.77 -9.19
CA ILE A 179 12.59 7.41 -8.02
C ILE A 179 12.86 8.92 -8.09
N GLY A 180 11.84 9.71 -7.81
CA GLY A 180 11.87 11.16 -7.92
C GLY A 180 11.45 11.70 -9.29
N THR A 181 11.11 10.83 -10.25
CA THR A 181 10.49 11.25 -11.52
C THR A 181 9.23 12.09 -11.25
N PRO A 182 9.04 13.24 -11.91
CA PRO A 182 7.80 14.01 -11.79
C PRO A 182 6.57 13.20 -12.20
N ILE A 183 5.52 13.24 -11.39
CA ILE A 183 4.27 12.51 -11.69
C ILE A 183 3.63 13.01 -12.99
N ARG A 184 3.80 14.29 -13.33
CA ARG A 184 3.31 14.88 -14.59
C ARG A 184 3.93 14.19 -15.81
N GLU A 185 5.22 13.87 -15.79
CA GLU A 185 5.89 13.15 -16.88
C GLU A 185 5.32 11.74 -17.05
N CYS A 186 5.09 11.03 -15.94
CA CYS A 186 4.45 9.71 -15.97
C CYS A 186 3.04 9.77 -16.59
N ILE A 187 2.25 10.80 -16.26
CA ILE A 187 0.90 10.97 -16.83
C ILE A 187 0.99 11.28 -18.33
N GLN A 188 1.89 12.16 -18.74
CA GLN A 188 2.08 12.53 -20.14
C GLN A 188 2.49 11.33 -21.00
N ALA A 189 3.33 10.44 -20.47
CA ALA A 189 3.71 9.19 -21.16
C ALA A 189 2.51 8.29 -21.47
N ALA A 190 1.43 8.38 -20.70
CA ALA A 190 0.18 7.63 -20.92
C ALA A 190 -0.79 8.33 -21.90
N ASN A 191 -0.44 9.51 -22.43
CA ASN A 191 -1.28 10.30 -23.33
C ASN A 191 -2.70 10.53 -22.76
N PRO A 192 -2.88 11.43 -21.77
CA PRO A 192 -4.17 11.64 -21.13
C PRO A 192 -5.23 12.10 -22.14
N LYS A 193 -6.43 11.53 -22.05
CA LYS A 193 -7.57 11.84 -22.95
C LYS A 193 -8.25 13.16 -22.63
N ILE A 194 -8.02 13.68 -21.43
CA ILE A 194 -8.60 14.92 -20.92
C ILE A 194 -7.48 15.83 -20.42
N SER A 195 -7.69 17.14 -20.51
CA SER A 195 -6.75 18.14 -20.00
C SER A 195 -7.06 18.57 -18.55
N ASP A 196 -8.34 18.57 -18.16
CA ASP A 196 -8.77 18.93 -16.81
C ASP A 196 -9.05 17.67 -15.98
N TYR A 197 -8.06 17.25 -15.20
CA TYR A 197 -8.11 16.02 -14.42
C TYR A 197 -7.62 16.20 -12.98
N ALA A 198 -8.06 15.28 -12.14
CA ALA A 198 -7.45 14.99 -10.85
C ALA A 198 -6.76 13.62 -10.93
N ILE A 199 -5.88 13.35 -9.98
CA ILE A 199 -5.20 12.07 -9.88
C ILE A 199 -5.42 11.41 -8.52
N ILE A 200 -5.37 10.07 -8.53
CA ILE A 200 -5.26 9.25 -7.32
C ILE A 200 -3.91 8.55 -7.37
N LEU A 201 -3.06 8.85 -6.40
CA LEU A 201 -1.78 8.17 -6.19
C LEU A 201 -2.01 6.93 -5.33
N GLY A 202 -1.73 5.74 -5.88
CA GLY A 202 -2.07 4.45 -5.29
C GLY A 202 -3.36 3.87 -5.89
N GLY A 203 -4.17 3.22 -5.06
CA GLY A 203 -5.44 2.62 -5.49
C GLY A 203 -6.66 3.48 -5.18
N PRO A 204 -7.84 3.19 -5.77
CA PRO A 204 -9.03 4.03 -5.59
C PRO A 204 -9.65 3.94 -4.19
N MET A 205 -9.26 2.96 -3.36
CA MET A 205 -9.81 2.81 -2.01
C MET A 205 -8.96 3.53 -0.96
N MET A 206 -7.64 3.30 -0.98
CA MET A 206 -6.70 3.83 0.02
C MET A 206 -5.78 4.94 -0.50
N GLY A 207 -5.77 5.20 -1.81
CA GLY A 207 -4.89 6.17 -2.43
C GLY A 207 -5.18 7.62 -2.05
N ARG A 208 -4.19 8.48 -2.30
CA ARG A 208 -4.30 9.92 -2.05
C ARG A 208 -4.77 10.64 -3.30
N VAL A 209 -5.83 11.41 -3.15
CA VAL A 209 -6.35 12.29 -4.20
C VAL A 209 -5.54 13.58 -4.24
N VAL A 210 -5.19 14.01 -5.45
CA VAL A 210 -4.57 15.32 -5.75
C VAL A 210 -5.36 15.92 -6.90
N ALA A 211 -6.07 17.02 -6.65
CA ALA A 211 -6.99 17.62 -7.62
C ALA A 211 -6.47 18.93 -8.23
N ASP A 212 -5.63 19.66 -7.52
CA ASP A 212 -5.09 20.95 -7.98
C ASP A 212 -3.88 20.76 -8.88
N ASP A 213 -3.80 21.48 -9.99
CA ASP A 213 -2.72 21.30 -10.97
C ASP A 213 -1.35 21.63 -10.38
N GLU A 214 -1.21 22.75 -9.68
CA GLU A 214 0.05 23.09 -8.99
C GLU A 214 0.45 22.00 -7.98
N ALA A 215 -0.54 21.39 -7.31
CA ALA A 215 -0.27 20.30 -6.39
C ALA A 215 0.20 19.03 -7.13
N ILE A 216 -0.31 18.75 -8.33
CA ILE A 216 0.15 17.64 -9.18
C ILE A 216 1.60 17.84 -9.61
N ASP A 217 2.00 19.07 -9.99
CA ASP A 217 3.38 19.38 -10.38
C ASP A 217 4.40 19.19 -9.25
N GLN A 218 3.93 19.28 -8.01
CA GLN A 218 4.75 19.04 -6.82
C GLN A 218 4.77 17.56 -6.38
N GLN A 219 4.20 16.65 -7.17
CA GLN A 219 4.24 15.22 -6.88
C GLN A 219 5.36 14.53 -7.63
N PHE A 220 6.07 13.65 -6.92
CA PHE A 220 7.18 12.87 -7.43
C PHE A 220 7.00 11.40 -7.09
N VAL A 221 7.53 10.53 -7.94
CA VAL A 221 7.53 9.09 -7.71
C VAL A 221 8.37 8.75 -6.48
N THR A 222 7.80 7.99 -5.55
CA THR A 222 8.52 7.45 -4.37
C THR A 222 8.66 5.94 -4.46
N LYS A 223 9.45 5.34 -3.56
CA LYS A 223 9.55 3.88 -3.39
C LYS A 223 8.19 3.16 -3.22
N THR A 224 7.16 3.87 -2.77
CA THR A 224 5.81 3.34 -2.50
C THR A 224 4.78 3.69 -3.57
N THR A 225 5.16 4.48 -4.59
CA THR A 225 4.25 4.87 -5.68
C THR A 225 4.08 3.70 -6.65
N GLY A 226 2.97 2.96 -6.53
CA GLY A 226 2.71 1.78 -7.35
C GLY A 226 1.72 1.98 -8.51
N ASN A 227 0.93 3.06 -8.49
CA ASN A 227 -0.11 3.32 -9.49
C ASN A 227 -0.53 4.80 -9.49
N ILE A 228 -0.97 5.29 -10.64
CA ILE A 228 -1.54 6.62 -10.86
C ILE A 228 -2.86 6.44 -11.61
N ILE A 229 -3.96 6.91 -11.03
CA ILE A 229 -5.28 6.90 -11.68
C ILE A 229 -5.64 8.32 -12.08
N VAL A 230 -5.81 8.55 -13.39
CA VAL A 230 -6.26 9.84 -13.94
C VAL A 230 -7.78 9.82 -14.05
N LEU A 231 -8.47 10.79 -13.43
CA LEU A 231 -9.92 10.89 -13.43
C LEU A 231 -10.39 12.34 -13.66
N PRO A 232 -11.60 12.55 -14.18
CA PRO A 232 -12.21 13.88 -14.22
C PRO A 232 -12.33 14.50 -12.81
N LYS A 233 -12.19 15.82 -12.68
CA LYS A 233 -12.31 16.51 -11.37
C LYS A 233 -13.69 16.36 -10.73
N ASN A 234 -14.75 16.19 -11.53
CA ASN A 234 -16.12 15.93 -11.08
C ASN A 234 -16.41 14.44 -10.80
N HIS A 235 -15.40 13.57 -10.85
CA HIS A 235 -15.60 12.16 -10.55
C HIS A 235 -15.94 11.96 -9.06
N TYR A 236 -16.86 11.06 -8.76
CA TYR A 236 -17.39 10.78 -7.43
C TYR A 236 -16.33 10.55 -6.33
N LEU A 237 -15.21 9.91 -6.68
CA LEU A 237 -14.07 9.68 -5.78
C LEU A 237 -13.29 10.96 -5.42
N ILE A 238 -13.29 11.95 -6.31
CA ILE A 238 -12.58 13.21 -6.14
C ILE A 238 -13.43 14.14 -5.26
N GLU A 239 -14.68 14.38 -5.64
CA GLU A 239 -15.58 15.33 -4.96
C GLU A 239 -15.75 15.06 -3.46
N ARG A 240 -15.83 13.78 -3.07
CA ARG A 240 -16.02 13.37 -1.67
C ARG A 240 -14.83 13.63 -0.77
N THR A 241 -13.64 13.79 -1.32
CA THR A 241 -12.41 13.93 -0.53
C THR A 241 -12.40 15.25 0.24
N HIS A 242 -13.01 16.30 -0.32
CA HIS A 242 -13.00 17.65 0.23
C HIS A 242 -14.12 17.93 1.25
N VAL A 243 -14.97 16.95 1.57
CA VAL A 243 -16.07 17.15 2.54
C VAL A 243 -15.48 17.38 3.95
N PRO A 244 -15.72 18.53 4.61
CA PRO A 244 -15.17 18.81 5.94
C PRO A 244 -15.75 17.89 7.02
N MET A 245 -15.00 17.64 8.09
CA MET A 245 -15.43 16.73 9.16
C MET A 245 -16.75 17.15 9.80
N ASP A 246 -16.98 18.45 10.04
CA ASP A 246 -18.25 18.92 10.62
C ASP A 246 -19.46 18.62 9.73
N ARG A 247 -19.29 18.68 8.41
CA ARG A 247 -20.33 18.26 7.45
C ARG A 247 -20.57 16.75 7.53
N ILE A 248 -19.52 15.95 7.67
CA ILE A 248 -19.63 14.49 7.88
C ILE A 248 -20.37 14.19 9.18
N LYS A 249 -20.06 14.88 10.28
CA LYS A 249 -20.75 14.73 11.57
C LYS A 249 -22.24 15.06 11.45
N HIS A 250 -22.57 16.15 10.76
CA HIS A 250 -23.96 16.55 10.51
C HIS A 250 -24.69 15.48 9.68
N GLN A 251 -24.11 15.02 8.57
CA GLN A 251 -24.68 13.96 7.74
C GLN A 251 -24.87 12.65 8.51
N ALA A 252 -23.90 12.27 9.34
CA ALA A 252 -24.01 11.09 10.19
C ALA A 252 -25.17 11.20 11.18
N ARG A 253 -25.39 12.38 11.78
CA ARG A 253 -26.53 12.63 12.67
C ARG A 253 -27.87 12.59 11.93
N SER A 254 -27.96 13.21 10.75
CA SER A 254 -29.23 13.42 10.05
C SER A 254 -29.66 12.26 9.16
N ALA A 255 -28.72 11.52 8.57
CA ALA A 255 -29.00 10.54 7.52
C ALA A 255 -28.62 9.10 7.89
N CYS A 256 -27.84 8.86 8.96
CA CYS A 256 -27.45 7.49 9.32
C CYS A 256 -28.67 6.70 9.81
N ILE A 257 -29.06 5.68 9.05
CA ILE A 257 -30.15 4.74 9.40
C ILE A 257 -29.77 3.72 10.50
N GLN A 258 -28.60 3.87 11.14
CA GLN A 258 -28.14 3.03 12.25
C GLN A 258 -28.07 1.51 11.94
N CYS A 259 -27.98 1.14 10.65
CA CYS A 259 -27.73 -0.25 10.24
C CYS A 259 -26.32 -0.71 10.64
N ARG A 260 -26.02 -1.99 10.45
CA ARG A 260 -24.74 -2.61 10.84
C ARG A 260 -23.80 -2.96 9.68
N MET A 261 -24.14 -2.61 8.44
CA MET A 261 -23.40 -3.04 7.24
C MET A 261 -21.91 -2.65 7.25
N CYS A 262 -21.58 -1.45 7.75
CA CYS A 262 -20.18 -0.99 7.85
C CYS A 262 -19.33 -1.80 8.84
N THR A 263 -19.96 -2.57 9.71
CA THR A 263 -19.29 -3.52 10.63
C THR A 263 -19.34 -4.93 10.08
N ASP A 264 -20.50 -5.38 9.61
CA ASP A 264 -20.64 -6.75 9.12
C ASP A 264 -19.75 -7.02 7.90
N LEU A 265 -19.49 -6.00 7.07
CA LEU A 265 -18.55 -6.11 5.94
C LEU A 265 -17.10 -5.71 6.30
N CYS A 266 -16.81 -5.26 7.52
CA CYS A 266 -15.46 -4.82 7.88
C CYS A 266 -14.50 -6.03 7.93
N PRO A 267 -13.38 -6.03 7.16
CA PRO A 267 -12.48 -7.17 7.11
C PRO A 267 -11.86 -7.48 8.49
N ARG A 268 -11.47 -6.44 9.23
CA ARG A 268 -10.91 -6.56 10.59
C ARG A 268 -11.92 -7.15 11.58
N PHE A 269 -13.19 -6.74 11.48
CA PHE A 269 -14.25 -7.35 12.28
C PHE A 269 -14.47 -8.84 11.95
N GLN A 270 -14.34 -9.22 10.66
CA GLN A 270 -14.48 -10.61 10.23
C GLN A 270 -13.31 -11.50 10.67
N ILE A 271 -12.08 -10.98 10.77
CA ILE A 271 -10.93 -11.70 11.34
C ILE A 271 -10.84 -11.59 12.88
N GLY A 272 -11.92 -11.16 13.55
CA GLY A 272 -12.02 -11.23 15.01
C GLY A 272 -11.57 -10.00 15.79
N HIS A 273 -11.16 -8.91 15.13
CA HIS A 273 -10.81 -7.67 15.82
C HIS A 273 -12.06 -6.95 16.36
N ARG A 274 -11.90 -6.27 17.49
CA ARG A 274 -12.88 -5.37 18.11
C ARG A 274 -12.93 -4.06 17.31
N ILE A 275 -13.76 -4.07 16.28
CA ILE A 275 -14.03 -2.88 15.47
C ILE A 275 -15.48 -2.88 15.01
N LYS A 276 -16.26 -1.90 15.50
CA LYS A 276 -17.67 -1.73 15.14
C LYS A 276 -17.91 -0.32 14.60
N PRO A 277 -17.59 -0.04 13.32
CA PRO A 277 -17.77 1.30 12.75
C PRO A 277 -19.18 1.87 12.90
N HIS A 278 -20.23 1.03 12.93
CA HIS A 278 -21.61 1.50 13.17
C HIS A 278 -21.79 2.17 14.54
N LEU A 279 -21.10 1.71 15.58
CA LEU A 279 -21.19 2.30 16.92
C LEU A 279 -20.42 3.62 17.01
N VAL A 280 -19.25 3.67 16.38
CA VAL A 280 -18.47 4.93 16.26
C VAL A 280 -19.30 5.97 15.51
N MET A 281 -19.94 5.58 14.41
CA MET A 281 -20.86 6.43 13.64
C MET A 281 -22.08 6.87 14.44
N ARG A 282 -22.62 6.02 15.32
CA ARG A 282 -23.76 6.35 16.19
C ARG A 282 -23.40 7.39 17.25
N ASN A 283 -22.17 7.36 17.74
CA ASN A 283 -21.72 8.24 18.83
C ASN A 283 -21.06 9.54 18.34
N ILE A 284 -20.70 9.66 17.06
CA ILE A 284 -19.93 10.81 16.53
C ILE A 284 -20.50 12.18 16.88
N TRP A 285 -21.82 12.34 16.92
CA TRP A 285 -22.46 13.62 17.24
C TRP A 285 -22.34 14.01 18.72
N ARG A 286 -21.98 13.06 19.60
CA ARG A 286 -21.78 13.26 21.04
C ARG A 286 -20.34 13.61 21.40
N GLU A 287 -19.41 13.65 20.44
CA GLU A 287 -17.98 13.88 20.69
C GLU A 287 -17.73 15.04 21.66
N ASN A 288 -18.32 16.21 21.39
CA ASN A 288 -18.11 17.43 22.18
C ASN A 288 -18.86 17.42 23.52
N SER A 289 -19.67 16.39 23.80
CA SER A 289 -20.44 16.24 25.03
C SER A 289 -19.87 15.13 25.93
N ILE A 290 -18.72 14.54 25.58
CA ILE A 290 -18.07 13.47 26.33
C ILE A 290 -16.77 14.00 26.94
N ASP A 291 -16.83 14.30 28.23
CA ASP A 291 -15.69 14.80 29.01
C ASP A 291 -14.87 13.66 29.62
N SER A 292 -15.51 12.55 29.99
CA SER A 292 -14.82 11.40 30.61
C SER A 292 -14.07 10.55 29.58
N ASP A 293 -12.79 10.33 29.81
CA ASP A 293 -11.95 9.47 28.95
C ASP A 293 -12.46 8.02 28.89
N LYS A 294 -12.98 7.49 30.02
CA LYS A 294 -13.59 6.16 30.05
C LYS A 294 -14.80 6.09 29.11
N GLN A 295 -15.68 7.08 29.17
CA GLN A 295 -16.84 7.13 28.28
C GLN A 295 -16.42 7.35 26.81
N PHE A 296 -15.35 8.11 26.58
CA PHE A 296 -14.80 8.34 25.25
C PHE A 296 -14.24 7.04 24.66
N GLU A 297 -13.51 6.26 25.45
CA GLU A 297 -13.05 4.91 25.11
C GLU A 297 -14.22 3.97 24.80
N GLU A 298 -15.25 3.93 25.64
CA GLU A 298 -16.44 3.10 25.41
C GLU A 298 -17.15 3.45 24.09
N CYS A 299 -17.17 4.73 23.70
CA CYS A 299 -17.85 5.20 22.49
C CYS A 299 -17.02 5.04 21.22
N PHE A 300 -15.71 5.24 21.30
CA PHE A 300 -14.85 5.43 20.13
C PHE A 300 -13.64 4.51 20.10
N GLY A 301 -13.34 3.78 21.18
CA GLY A 301 -12.13 2.96 21.34
C GLY A 301 -11.90 1.96 20.22
N ASP A 302 -12.97 1.36 19.69
CA ASP A 302 -12.95 0.46 18.53
C ASP A 302 -12.24 1.05 17.28
N ALA A 303 -12.21 2.38 17.15
CA ALA A 303 -11.62 3.07 16.00
C ALA A 303 -10.10 2.83 15.88
N VAL A 304 -9.39 2.52 16.98
CA VAL A 304 -7.94 2.26 16.94
C VAL A 304 -7.56 1.09 16.05
N ASN A 305 -8.47 0.12 15.91
CA ASN A 305 -8.31 -1.10 15.12
C ASN A 305 -8.62 -0.88 13.62
N CYS A 306 -8.98 0.34 13.21
CA CYS A 306 -9.26 0.65 11.81
C CYS A 306 -7.99 0.65 10.96
N CYS A 307 -8.03 -0.06 9.82
CA CYS A 307 -6.96 -0.10 8.82
C CYS A 307 -7.18 0.87 7.63
N ASN A 308 -8.20 1.72 7.69
CA ASN A 308 -8.53 2.71 6.65
C ASN A 308 -8.79 2.16 5.22
N CYS A 309 -9.13 0.87 5.07
CA CYS A 309 -9.42 0.26 3.75
C CYS A 309 -10.63 0.85 2.98
N GLY A 310 -11.44 1.74 3.58
CA GLY A 310 -12.50 2.44 2.86
C GLY A 310 -13.73 1.60 2.48
N LEU A 311 -13.73 0.28 2.66
CA LEU A 311 -14.86 -0.57 2.30
C LEU A 311 -16.18 -0.11 2.97
N CYS A 312 -16.11 0.29 4.24
CA CYS A 312 -17.27 0.78 4.99
C CYS A 312 -17.88 2.09 4.45
N GLU A 313 -17.07 2.93 3.80
CA GLU A 313 -17.46 4.23 3.23
C GLU A 313 -17.85 4.10 1.75
N LEU A 314 -17.01 3.44 0.96
CA LEU A 314 -17.15 3.39 -0.49
C LEU A 314 -18.11 2.29 -0.95
N PHE A 315 -18.32 1.25 -0.12
CA PHE A 315 -19.18 0.11 -0.47
C PHE A 315 -20.33 -0.13 0.49
N SER A 316 -20.04 -0.28 1.78
CA SER A 316 -21.00 -0.83 2.73
C SER A 316 -22.12 0.12 3.12
N CYS A 317 -21.86 1.44 3.19
CA CYS A 317 -22.86 2.40 3.67
C CYS A 317 -23.92 2.67 2.59
N PRO A 318 -25.20 2.31 2.80
CA PRO A 318 -26.26 2.58 1.82
C PRO A 318 -26.57 4.08 1.71
N MET A 319 -26.29 4.85 2.76
CA MET A 319 -26.53 6.29 2.83
C MET A 319 -25.35 7.13 2.30
N GLY A 320 -24.29 6.50 1.81
CA GLY A 320 -23.12 7.21 1.28
C GLY A 320 -22.33 8.01 2.31
N LEU A 321 -22.39 7.63 3.59
CA LEU A 321 -21.65 8.28 4.68
C LEU A 321 -20.19 7.80 4.73
N SER A 322 -19.38 8.47 5.56
CA SER A 322 -17.93 8.22 5.66
C SER A 322 -17.44 7.53 6.94
N PRO A 323 -17.86 6.29 7.29
CA PRO A 323 -17.35 5.58 8.46
C PRO A 323 -15.83 5.46 8.52
N ARG A 324 -15.13 5.26 7.39
CA ARG A 324 -13.66 5.22 7.38
C ARG A 324 -13.08 6.52 7.94
N ARG A 325 -13.49 7.66 7.39
CA ARG A 325 -12.99 8.99 7.80
C ARG A 325 -13.33 9.29 9.26
N VAL A 326 -14.52 8.92 9.71
CA VAL A 326 -14.94 9.06 11.12
C VAL A 326 -14.07 8.21 12.05
N ASN A 327 -13.78 6.96 11.69
CA ASN A 327 -12.88 6.11 12.48
C ASN A 327 -11.45 6.66 12.47
N GLY A 328 -10.93 7.11 11.32
CA GLY A 328 -9.61 7.74 11.23
C GLY A 328 -9.51 8.99 12.11
N TYR A 329 -10.53 9.85 12.09
CA TYR A 329 -10.62 11.03 12.93
C TYR A 329 -10.66 10.68 14.42
N MET A 330 -11.50 9.72 14.81
CA MET A 330 -11.62 9.28 16.21
C MET A 330 -10.37 8.58 16.72
N LYS A 331 -9.66 7.85 15.86
CA LYS A 331 -8.33 7.30 16.17
C LYS A 331 -7.34 8.42 16.51
N GLY A 332 -7.35 9.52 15.76
CA GLY A 332 -6.56 10.72 16.08
C GLY A 332 -6.95 11.34 17.43
N LYS A 333 -8.26 11.49 17.70
CA LYS A 333 -8.73 12.01 19.00
C LYS A 333 -8.36 11.15 20.21
N LEU A 334 -8.40 9.82 20.06
CA LEU A 334 -7.92 8.90 21.10
C LEU A 334 -6.43 9.10 21.38
N GLN A 335 -5.62 9.30 20.33
CA GLN A 335 -4.19 9.58 20.46
C GLN A 335 -3.94 10.94 21.14
N GLU A 336 -4.65 12.00 20.73
CA GLU A 336 -4.57 13.33 21.35
C GLU A 336 -4.90 13.31 22.85
N ARG A 337 -5.88 12.50 23.25
CA ARG A 337 -6.25 12.30 24.67
C ARG A 337 -5.36 11.33 25.43
N GLY A 338 -4.41 10.65 24.78
CA GLY A 338 -3.55 9.65 25.41
C GLY A 338 -4.29 8.37 25.85
N ILE A 339 -5.46 8.08 25.27
CA ILE A 339 -6.29 6.93 25.66
C ILE A 339 -5.71 5.66 25.04
N SER A 340 -5.30 4.71 25.90
CA SER A 340 -4.77 3.42 25.49
C SER A 340 -5.82 2.32 25.61
N VAL A 341 -6.47 2.02 24.49
CA VAL A 341 -7.45 0.92 24.41
C VAL A 341 -6.75 -0.44 24.53
N GLU A 342 -7.31 -1.35 25.32
CA GLU A 342 -6.82 -2.72 25.49
C GLU A 342 -6.76 -3.48 24.14
N LYS A 343 -5.75 -4.34 23.95
CA LYS A 343 -5.60 -5.18 22.75
C LYS A 343 -6.22 -6.55 22.96
N ASN A 344 -7.01 -7.03 22.01
CA ASN A 344 -7.28 -8.46 21.91
C ASN A 344 -6.05 -9.20 21.37
N MET A 345 -5.41 -10.00 22.21
CA MET A 345 -4.22 -10.78 21.86
C MET A 345 -4.56 -12.10 21.14
N HIS A 346 -5.80 -12.56 21.22
CA HIS A 346 -6.23 -13.82 20.62
C HIS A 346 -7.54 -13.62 19.84
N PRO A 347 -7.55 -12.79 18.78
CA PRO A 347 -8.72 -12.64 17.94
C PRO A 347 -9.06 -13.96 17.25
N VAL A 348 -10.36 -14.22 17.10
CA VAL A 348 -10.88 -15.42 16.43
C VAL A 348 -11.73 -14.98 15.26
N SER A 349 -11.39 -15.47 14.06
CA SER A 349 -12.14 -15.20 12.85
C SER A 349 -13.59 -15.69 12.97
N ARG A 350 -14.52 -14.92 12.45
CA ARG A 350 -15.96 -15.24 12.51
C ARG A 350 -16.32 -16.31 11.49
N PRO A 351 -17.30 -17.19 11.78
CA PRO A 351 -17.79 -18.19 10.82
C PRO A 351 -18.32 -17.56 9.52
N THR A 352 -18.80 -16.32 9.59
CA THR A 352 -19.36 -15.56 8.47
C THR A 352 -18.32 -14.90 7.57
N VAL A 353 -17.01 -15.06 7.85
CA VAL A 353 -15.93 -14.38 7.13
C VAL A 353 -16.00 -14.61 5.61
N GLU A 354 -16.37 -15.81 5.18
CA GLU A 354 -16.53 -16.16 3.77
C GLU A 354 -17.73 -15.46 3.11
N LEU A 355 -18.84 -15.32 3.85
CA LEU A 355 -20.11 -14.79 3.34
C LEU A 355 -20.11 -13.26 3.22
N ASN A 356 -19.31 -12.58 4.06
CA ASN A 356 -19.23 -11.13 4.13
C ASN A 356 -18.13 -10.52 3.23
N ARG A 357 -17.57 -11.32 2.31
CA ARG A 357 -16.60 -10.85 1.33
C ARG A 357 -17.27 -10.00 0.27
N VAL A 358 -16.63 -8.89 -0.10
CA VAL A 358 -17.14 -8.00 -1.13
C VAL A 358 -16.50 -8.35 -2.48
N PRO A 359 -17.28 -8.78 -3.49
CA PRO A 359 -16.74 -9.04 -4.83
C PRO A 359 -16.12 -7.78 -5.42
N THR A 360 -14.89 -7.90 -5.95
CA THR A 360 -14.16 -6.75 -6.49
C THR A 360 -14.89 -6.08 -7.65
N ASP A 361 -15.57 -6.83 -8.51
CA ASP A 361 -16.27 -6.25 -9.67
C ASP A 361 -17.49 -5.42 -9.25
N ARG A 362 -18.19 -5.83 -8.18
CA ARG A 362 -19.27 -5.02 -7.58
C ARG A 362 -18.74 -3.75 -6.94
N LEU A 363 -17.56 -3.83 -6.33
CA LEU A 363 -16.88 -2.65 -5.78
C LEU A 363 -16.56 -1.68 -6.91
N ILE A 364 -15.88 -2.13 -7.96
CA ILE A 364 -15.52 -1.33 -9.13
C ILE A 364 -16.74 -0.60 -9.72
N ALA A 365 -17.85 -1.32 -9.93
CA ALA A 365 -19.09 -0.72 -10.42
C ALA A 365 -19.61 0.39 -9.49
N ARG A 366 -19.54 0.18 -8.18
CA ARG A 366 -19.96 1.18 -7.18
C ARG A 366 -19.03 2.39 -7.08
N LEU A 367 -17.77 2.26 -7.48
CA LEU A 367 -16.81 3.36 -7.53
C LEU A 367 -16.89 4.18 -8.82
N ASP A 368 -17.79 3.82 -9.75
CA ASP A 368 -17.89 4.38 -11.10
C ASP A 368 -16.61 4.17 -11.95
N LEU A 369 -15.91 3.06 -11.70
CA LEU A 369 -14.66 2.70 -12.40
C LEU A 369 -14.86 1.58 -13.44
N GLY A 370 -16.11 1.20 -13.71
CA GLY A 370 -16.45 0.09 -14.60
C GLY A 370 -15.85 0.23 -16.00
N LYS A 371 -15.81 1.47 -16.53
CA LYS A 371 -15.24 1.78 -17.86
C LYS A 371 -13.74 1.47 -18.00
N TYR A 372 -13.00 1.38 -16.90
CA TYR A 372 -11.57 1.08 -16.91
C TYR A 372 -11.25 -0.37 -16.54
N ASN A 373 -12.26 -1.13 -16.11
CA ASN A 373 -12.06 -2.48 -15.61
C ASN A 373 -11.71 -3.44 -16.74
N GLY A 374 -10.73 -4.31 -16.51
CA GLY A 374 -10.28 -5.30 -17.51
C GLY A 374 -9.41 -4.72 -18.63
N LEU A 375 -9.12 -3.41 -18.60
CA LEU A 375 -8.05 -2.85 -19.41
C LEU A 375 -6.72 -3.20 -18.72
N HIS A 376 -5.79 -3.75 -19.49
CA HIS A 376 -4.49 -4.20 -18.98
C HIS A 376 -3.37 -3.42 -19.65
N ALA A 377 -2.36 -3.09 -18.88
CA ALA A 377 -1.11 -2.61 -19.44
C ALA A 377 -0.36 -3.77 -20.08
N HIS A 378 -0.10 -3.67 -21.38
CA HIS A 378 0.59 -4.69 -22.16
C HIS A 378 2.10 -4.41 -22.22
N ASP A 379 2.45 -3.16 -22.45
CA ASP A 379 3.84 -2.72 -22.56
C ASP A 379 4.31 -2.04 -21.28
N CYS A 380 5.61 -2.20 -21.00
CA CYS A 380 6.32 -1.44 -19.98
C CYS A 380 7.27 -0.47 -20.64
N ILE A 381 7.05 0.82 -20.43
CA ILE A 381 7.88 1.90 -20.97
C ILE A 381 8.88 2.32 -19.90
N GLU A 382 10.16 2.38 -20.27
CA GLU A 382 11.18 2.95 -19.41
C GLU A 382 11.27 4.46 -19.64
N LEU A 383 11.17 5.25 -18.57
CA LEU A 383 11.35 6.71 -18.65
C LEU A 383 12.72 7.11 -18.12
N HIS A 384 13.35 8.06 -18.81
CA HIS A 384 14.62 8.66 -18.44
C HIS A 384 14.42 10.18 -18.28
N PRO A 385 13.93 10.64 -17.12
CA PRO A 385 13.73 12.05 -16.85
C PRO A 385 15.09 12.77 -16.75
N LYS A 386 15.14 14.00 -17.26
CA LYS A 386 16.34 14.85 -17.15
C LYS A 386 16.56 15.39 -15.74
N GLU A 387 15.51 15.41 -14.92
CA GLU A 387 15.58 15.88 -13.55
C GLU A 387 14.68 15.04 -12.65
N VAL A 388 15.16 14.75 -11.45
CA VAL A 388 14.40 14.06 -10.41
C VAL A 388 14.42 14.86 -9.11
N PHE A 389 13.32 14.83 -8.37
CA PHE A 389 13.27 15.29 -6.99
C PHE A 389 12.96 14.10 -6.08
N ILE A 390 13.93 13.69 -5.28
CA ILE A 390 13.88 12.48 -4.46
C ILE A 390 13.49 12.88 -3.02
N PRO A 391 12.27 12.58 -2.54
CA PRO A 391 11.85 12.96 -1.20
C PRO A 391 12.66 12.24 -0.12
N LEU A 392 12.92 12.88 1.02
CA LEU A 392 13.62 12.26 2.16
C LEU A 392 12.71 11.34 3.00
N SER A 393 11.39 11.50 2.89
CA SER A 393 10.38 10.66 3.54
C SER A 393 9.71 9.74 2.53
N GLN A 394 10.16 8.47 2.47
CA GLN A 394 9.63 7.46 1.54
C GLN A 394 9.34 6.11 2.22
N HIS A 395 9.33 6.11 3.56
CA HIS A 395 9.15 4.94 4.41
C HIS A 395 8.53 5.37 5.74
N ILE A 396 7.92 4.41 6.44
CA ILE A 396 7.44 4.64 7.79
C ILE A 396 8.63 4.86 8.75
N GLY A 397 8.47 5.82 9.66
CA GLY A 397 9.50 6.21 10.62
C GLY A 397 10.06 7.60 10.31
N LYS A 398 11.34 7.82 10.67
CA LYS A 398 11.99 9.12 10.49
C LYS A 398 12.49 9.27 9.04
N PRO A 399 12.39 10.48 8.44
CA PRO A 399 13.02 10.77 7.15
C PRO A 399 14.52 10.41 7.14
N ALA A 400 15.05 10.11 5.96
CA ALA A 400 16.49 9.95 5.78
C ALA A 400 17.20 11.31 5.85
N VAL A 401 18.47 11.33 6.24
CA VAL A 401 19.26 12.56 6.39
C VAL A 401 20.16 12.71 5.18
N ALA A 402 20.03 13.83 4.44
CA ALA A 402 20.85 14.12 3.28
C ALA A 402 22.35 14.09 3.63
N VAL A 403 23.17 13.47 2.77
CA VAL A 403 24.64 13.37 2.93
C VAL A 403 25.41 14.00 1.77
N LYS A 404 24.71 14.59 0.80
CA LYS A 404 25.27 15.29 -0.36
C LYS A 404 24.95 16.77 -0.28
N ASN A 405 25.80 17.58 -0.90
CA ASN A 405 25.67 19.02 -1.01
C ASN A 405 25.34 19.43 -2.45
N VAL A 406 24.79 20.63 -2.61
CA VAL A 406 24.59 21.24 -3.94
C VAL A 406 25.93 21.33 -4.66
N GLY A 407 25.96 20.90 -5.92
CA GLY A 407 27.16 20.82 -6.77
C GLY A 407 27.85 19.46 -6.75
N ASP A 408 27.50 18.55 -5.85
CA ASP A 408 28.07 17.19 -5.84
C ASP A 408 27.64 16.42 -7.09
N LYS A 409 28.60 15.78 -7.76
CA LYS A 409 28.32 14.78 -8.79
C LYS A 409 27.94 13.45 -8.15
N VAL A 410 26.93 12.80 -8.70
CA VAL A 410 26.42 11.51 -8.23
C VAL A 410 26.22 10.56 -9.40
N CYS A 411 26.51 9.29 -9.16
CA CYS A 411 26.15 8.19 -10.04
C CYS A 411 24.88 7.49 -9.51
N GLU A 412 24.11 6.86 -10.39
CA GLU A 412 22.98 6.02 -9.99
C GLU A 412 23.46 4.97 -8.96
N GLY A 413 22.75 4.89 -7.83
CA GLY A 413 23.09 3.99 -6.73
C GLY A 413 23.99 4.61 -5.65
N ASP A 414 24.52 5.82 -5.84
CA ASP A 414 25.23 6.52 -4.76
C ASP A 414 24.28 6.87 -3.62
N VAL A 415 24.72 6.70 -2.38
CA VAL A 415 23.95 7.13 -1.21
C VAL A 415 23.87 8.65 -1.19
N ILE A 416 22.66 9.19 -1.25
CA ILE A 416 22.38 10.64 -1.18
C ILE A 416 21.74 11.05 0.14
N ALA A 417 21.09 10.11 0.83
CA ALA A 417 20.64 10.29 2.20
C ALA A 417 20.79 9.00 3.00
N SER A 418 21.32 9.11 4.22
CA SER A 418 21.53 7.98 5.13
C SER A 418 20.32 7.78 6.04
N ALA A 419 20.09 6.53 6.45
CA ALA A 419 19.08 6.22 7.45
C ALA A 419 19.36 6.98 8.76
N ASP A 420 18.35 7.62 9.32
CA ASP A 420 18.43 8.26 10.64
C ASP A 420 18.80 7.23 11.72
N ALA A 421 19.83 7.52 12.51
CA ALA A 421 20.38 6.60 13.50
C ALA A 421 19.50 6.42 14.75
N THR A 422 18.54 7.32 14.98
CA THR A 422 17.74 7.41 16.21
C THR A 422 16.35 6.81 16.07
N GLY A 423 16.01 6.24 14.92
CA GLY A 423 14.69 5.67 14.67
C GLY A 423 14.65 4.72 13.49
N LEU A 424 13.44 4.24 13.18
CA LEU A 424 13.19 3.42 12.01
C LEU A 424 13.40 4.28 10.74
N SER A 425 14.39 3.94 9.92
CA SER A 425 14.73 4.69 8.70
C SER A 425 15.45 3.82 7.66
N THR A 426 15.60 4.30 6.41
CA THR A 426 16.32 3.60 5.33
C THR A 426 17.17 4.55 4.48
N ASN A 427 18.25 4.02 3.89
CA ASN A 427 19.07 4.77 2.94
C ASN A 427 18.28 5.13 1.67
N ILE A 428 18.64 6.26 1.07
CA ILE A 428 18.13 6.75 -0.21
C ILE A 428 19.31 6.95 -1.14
N HIS A 429 19.13 6.54 -2.39
CA HIS A 429 20.16 6.54 -3.42
C HIS A 429 19.80 7.50 -4.55
N ALA A 430 20.81 8.02 -5.24
CA ALA A 430 20.64 8.72 -6.50
C ALA A 430 20.00 7.75 -7.51
N SER A 431 18.92 8.19 -8.14
CA SER A 431 18.17 7.38 -9.11
C SER A 431 18.61 7.61 -10.56
N ILE A 432 19.42 8.65 -10.80
CA ILE A 432 20.03 8.97 -12.08
C ILE A 432 21.48 9.41 -11.86
N ASN A 433 22.28 9.36 -12.92
CA ASN A 433 23.58 10.04 -12.96
C ASN A 433 23.35 11.54 -13.13
N GLY A 434 24.09 12.39 -12.40
CA GLY A 434 23.86 13.82 -12.51
C GLY A 434 24.64 14.67 -11.52
N THR A 435 24.15 15.88 -11.31
CA THR A 435 24.62 16.83 -10.31
C THR A 435 23.49 17.18 -9.36
N VAL A 436 23.78 17.25 -8.06
CA VAL A 436 22.83 17.70 -7.04
C VAL A 436 22.59 19.20 -7.21
N CYS A 437 21.37 19.59 -7.58
CA CYS A 437 21.01 20.97 -7.86
C CYS A 437 20.39 21.69 -6.65
N ASP A 438 19.70 20.94 -5.79
CA ASP A 438 19.01 21.49 -4.62
C ASP A 438 18.91 20.45 -3.50
N VAL A 439 19.02 20.91 -2.25
CA VAL A 439 18.89 20.08 -1.05
C VAL A 439 18.00 20.83 -0.06
N THR A 440 16.80 20.29 0.18
CA THR A 440 15.83 20.85 1.12
C THR A 440 15.56 19.88 2.27
N SER A 441 14.83 20.35 3.29
CA SER A 441 14.34 19.46 4.35
C SER A 441 13.36 18.38 3.85
N SER A 442 12.81 18.55 2.65
CA SER A 442 11.81 17.64 2.07
C SER A 442 12.38 16.64 1.08
N GLY A 443 13.52 16.94 0.43
CA GLY A 443 14.05 16.15 -0.68
C GLY A 443 15.30 16.74 -1.33
N ILE A 444 15.87 15.98 -2.27
CA ILE A 444 17.08 16.31 -3.03
C ILE A 444 16.73 16.34 -4.53
N ARG A 445 17.14 17.40 -5.23
CA ARG A 445 16.98 17.53 -6.69
C ARG A 445 18.28 17.15 -7.40
N ILE A 446 18.20 16.29 -8.41
CA ILE A 446 19.33 15.87 -9.24
C ILE A 446 18.95 16.13 -10.70
N SER A 447 19.81 16.85 -11.44
CA SER A 447 19.70 17.00 -12.89
C SER A 447 20.75 16.15 -13.59
N GLU A 448 20.37 15.52 -14.70
CA GLU A 448 21.26 14.84 -15.63
C GLU A 448 22.32 15.82 -16.16
N ASN A 449 23.56 15.33 -16.34
CA ASN A 449 24.70 16.12 -16.78
C ASN A 449 24.73 16.37 -18.29
#